data_AF-A0A0M4EPV1-F1
#
_entry.id   AF-A0A0M4EPV1-F1
#
_cell.length_a   1.000
_cell.length_b   1.000
_cell.length_c   1.000
_cell.angle_alpha   90.00
_cell.angle_beta   90.00
_cell.angle_gamma   90.00
#
_symmetry.space_group_name_H-M   'P 1'
#
loop_
_entity.id
_entity.type
_entity.pdbx_description
1 polymer ?
#
loop_
_entity_poly.entity_id
_entity_poly.type
_entity_poly.pdbx_seq_one_letter_code
_entity_poly.pdbx_strand_id
1 'polypeptide(L)'
;MSLEQQSPIDPRNPHGLGDPNDTSLRKVEREVLIPKIMRDRARDEFCSKEVADFEECCKASSILMVATCRKQNSALRDCLTRWYQNEAFKDECKAIYLQERSDYRSTGIPKKHRVQKM
;
A
#
# COMPACT_ATOMS: atom_id res chain seq x y z
N MET A 1 -8.68 -0.02 -45.10
CA MET A 1 -7.74 -0.65 -44.16
C MET A 1 -6.75 0.43 -43.76
N SER A 2 -7.07 1.16 -42.68
CA SER A 2 -6.28 2.32 -42.27
C SER A 2 -5.14 1.83 -41.39
N LEU A 3 -3.92 2.00 -41.89
CA LEU A 3 -2.67 1.67 -41.21
C LEU A 3 -2.57 2.55 -39.97
N GLU A 4 -2.62 1.92 -38.80
CA GLU A 4 -2.45 2.59 -37.51
C GLU A 4 -1.07 3.24 -37.45
N GLN A 5 -1.05 4.56 -37.32
CA GLN A 5 0.14 5.30 -36.91
C GLN A 5 0.47 4.92 -35.46
N GLN A 6 1.26 3.87 -35.27
CA GLN A 6 1.92 3.63 -33.99
C GLN A 6 3.03 4.68 -33.83
N SER A 7 2.75 5.68 -32.99
CA SER A 7 3.74 6.62 -32.48
C SER A 7 4.95 5.85 -31.93
N PRO A 8 6.19 6.35 -32.12
CA PRO A 8 7.38 5.70 -31.58
C PRO A 8 7.22 5.50 -30.07
N ILE A 9 7.27 4.25 -29.61
CA ILE A 9 7.22 3.93 -28.18
C ILE A 9 8.53 4.44 -27.58
N ASP A 10 8.46 5.51 -26.77
CA ASP A 10 9.62 6.03 -26.05
C ASP A 10 10.05 4.99 -25.00
N PRO A 11 11.27 4.44 -25.06
CA PRO A 11 11.75 3.46 -24.09
C PRO A 11 11.73 3.97 -22.64
N ARG A 12 11.80 5.28 -22.44
CA ARG A 12 11.75 5.93 -21.12
C ARG A 12 10.34 6.34 -20.70
N ASN A 13 9.34 6.17 -21.56
CA ASN A 13 7.95 6.48 -21.25
C ASN A 13 6.98 5.64 -22.12
N PRO A 14 7.04 4.29 -22.01
CA PRO A 14 6.39 3.41 -22.97
C PRO A 14 4.86 3.56 -23.01
N HIS A 15 4.25 4.05 -21.93
CA HIS A 15 2.80 4.21 -21.81
C HIS A 15 2.34 5.64 -21.47
N GLY A 16 3.23 6.64 -21.52
CA GLY A 16 2.86 8.01 -21.12
C GLY A 16 2.70 8.21 -19.60
N LEU A 17 3.11 7.23 -18.79
CA LEU A 17 2.93 7.19 -17.33
C LEU A 17 4.17 7.67 -16.53
N GLY A 18 5.23 8.05 -17.24
CA GLY A 18 6.53 8.45 -16.69
C GLY A 18 7.57 7.33 -16.74
N ASP A 19 8.81 7.66 -16.34
CA ASP A 19 9.95 6.74 -16.40
C ASP A 19 9.83 5.58 -15.40
N PRO A 20 9.85 4.31 -15.84
CA PRO A 20 9.85 3.16 -14.94
C PRO A 20 11.04 3.06 -14.00
N ASN A 21 12.19 3.66 -14.35
CA ASN A 21 13.43 3.59 -13.56
C ASN A 21 13.62 4.79 -12.63
N ASP A 22 12.72 5.77 -12.68
CA ASP A 22 12.73 6.90 -11.78
C ASP A 22 12.45 6.43 -10.34
N THR A 23 13.33 6.81 -9.40
CA THR A 23 13.25 6.47 -7.98
C THR A 23 12.83 7.66 -7.11
N SER A 24 12.58 8.83 -7.72
CA SER A 24 12.12 10.01 -7.00
C SER A 24 10.70 9.78 -6.44
N LEU A 25 10.44 10.33 -5.26
CA LEU A 25 9.14 10.22 -4.59
C LEU A 25 8.47 11.59 -4.52
N ARG A 26 7.27 11.68 -5.08
CA ARG A 26 6.36 12.82 -4.94
C ARG A 26 5.84 12.88 -3.50
N LYS A 27 5.35 14.06 -3.11
CA LYS A 27 4.78 14.30 -1.77
C LYS A 27 3.70 13.27 -1.40
N VAL A 28 2.75 13.01 -2.31
CA VAL A 28 1.68 12.03 -2.10
C VAL A 28 2.21 10.61 -1.92
N GLU A 29 3.26 10.23 -2.65
CA GLU A 29 3.85 8.88 -2.55
C GLU A 29 4.52 8.69 -1.19
N ARG A 30 5.25 9.71 -0.74
CA ARG A 30 5.96 9.73 0.54
C ARG A 30 5.04 9.83 1.76
N GLU A 31 4.01 10.67 1.69
CA GLU A 31 3.15 11.00 2.85
C GLU A 31 1.87 10.16 2.90
N VAL A 32 1.46 9.51 1.81
CA VAL A 32 0.19 8.78 1.74
C VAL A 32 0.38 7.34 1.28
N LEU A 33 1.02 7.09 0.13
CA LEU A 33 1.06 5.75 -0.46
C LEU A 33 1.98 4.78 0.28
N ILE A 34 3.21 5.19 0.59
CA ILE A 34 4.14 4.37 1.39
C ILE A 34 3.59 4.14 2.81
N PRO A 35 3.12 5.17 3.54
CA PRO A 35 2.44 4.98 4.83
C PRO A 35 1.24 4.04 4.78
N LYS A 36 0.50 4.02 3.67
CA LYS A 36 -0.59 3.08 3.47
C LYS A 36 -0.08 1.64 3.37
N ILE A 37 0.93 1.39 2.54
CA ILE A 37 1.56 0.05 2.40
C ILE A 37 2.10 -0.41 3.75
N MET A 38 2.78 0.48 4.50
CA MET A 38 3.27 0.17 5.84
C MET A 38 2.15 -0.23 6.78
N ARG A 39 1.03 0.51 6.79
CA ARG A 39 -0.12 0.20 7.65
C ARG A 39 -0.73 -1.15 7.30
N ASP A 40 -0.96 -1.40 6.02
CA ASP A 40 -1.61 -2.63 5.54
C ASP A 40 -0.72 -3.84 5.87
N ARG A 41 0.57 -3.80 5.55
CA ARG A 41 1.52 -4.86 5.92
C ARG A 41 1.67 -5.03 7.43
N ALA A 42 1.77 -3.95 8.19
CA ALA A 42 1.90 -4.04 9.64
C ALA A 42 0.67 -4.67 10.29
N ARG A 43 -0.51 -4.35 9.77
CA ARG A 43 -1.77 -4.96 10.21
C ARG A 43 -1.82 -6.46 9.91
N ASP A 44 -1.45 -6.85 8.70
CA ASP A 44 -1.65 -8.22 8.22
C ASP A 44 -0.54 -9.18 8.68
N GLU A 45 0.72 -8.72 8.71
CA GLU A 45 1.89 -9.56 9.01
C GLU A 45 2.30 -9.53 10.48
N PHE A 46 2.24 -8.37 11.15
CA PHE A 46 2.84 -8.20 12.49
C PHE A 46 1.84 -8.00 13.62
N CYS A 47 0.71 -7.31 13.36
CA CYS A 47 -0.29 -6.97 14.37
C CYS A 47 -1.56 -7.83 14.24
N SER A 48 -1.46 -9.03 13.65
CA SER A 48 -2.60 -9.91 13.39
C SER A 48 -3.33 -10.32 14.66
N LYS A 49 -2.62 -10.46 15.78
CA LYS A 49 -3.19 -10.73 17.09
C LYS A 49 -4.05 -9.55 17.59
N GLU A 50 -3.50 -8.35 17.58
CA GLU A 50 -4.20 -7.14 18.04
C GLU A 50 -5.40 -6.83 17.15
N VAL A 51 -5.32 -7.16 15.85
CA VAL A 51 -6.45 -7.11 14.93
C VAL A 51 -7.53 -8.10 15.33
N ALA A 52 -7.16 -9.36 15.61
CA ALA A 52 -8.12 -10.38 16.04
C ALA A 52 -8.82 -9.99 17.36
N ASP A 53 -8.06 -9.53 18.36
CA ASP A 53 -8.60 -9.07 19.65
C ASP A 53 -9.55 -7.88 19.48
N PHE A 54 -9.20 -6.94 18.60
CA PHE A 54 -10.06 -5.81 18.26
C PHE A 54 -11.33 -6.27 17.54
N GLU A 55 -11.21 -7.15 16.55
CA GLU A 55 -12.36 -7.69 15.79
C GLU A 55 -13.31 -8.51 16.67
N GLU A 56 -12.78 -9.30 17.60
CA GLU A 56 -13.57 -10.04 18.59
C GLU A 56 -14.37 -9.08 19.48
N CYS A 57 -13.71 -8.02 19.98
CA CYS A 57 -14.39 -7.00 20.75
C CYS A 57 -15.48 -6.28 19.93
N CYS A 58 -15.21 -5.97 18.66
CA CYS A 58 -16.18 -5.35 17.76
C CYS A 58 -17.42 -6.22 17.55
N LYS A 59 -17.22 -7.53 17.35
CA LYS A 59 -18.31 -8.50 17.20
C LYS A 59 -19.17 -8.60 18.47
N ALA A 60 -18.55 -8.53 19.65
CA ALA A 60 -19.25 -8.60 20.93
C ALA A 60 -19.99 -7.30 21.31
N SER A 61 -19.52 -6.14 20.85
CA SER A 61 -19.92 -4.84 21.41
C SER A 61 -21.03 -4.10 20.66
N SER A 62 -21.47 -4.59 19.50
CA SER A 62 -22.54 -3.99 18.67
C SER A 62 -22.47 -2.45 18.63
N ILE A 63 -23.50 -1.72 19.08
CA ILE A 63 -23.61 -0.25 19.01
C ILE A 63 -22.61 0.49 19.93
N LEU A 64 -22.12 -0.14 21.02
CA LEU A 64 -21.26 0.52 22.02
C LEU A 64 -19.75 0.32 21.80
N MET A 65 -19.37 -0.23 20.65
CA MET A 65 -17.99 -0.59 20.28
C MET A 65 -16.93 0.50 20.54
N VAL A 66 -17.23 1.75 20.23
CA VAL A 66 -16.27 2.86 20.38
C VAL A 66 -15.96 3.17 21.86
N ALA A 67 -16.86 2.83 22.77
CA ALA A 67 -16.66 2.98 24.20
C ALA A 67 -16.03 1.73 24.82
N THR A 68 -16.47 0.53 24.43
CA THR A 68 -16.04 -0.74 25.03
C THR A 68 -14.68 -1.22 24.51
N CYS A 69 -14.39 -1.06 23.22
CA CYS A 69 -13.19 -1.59 22.59
C CYS A 69 -11.99 -0.64 22.58
N ARG A 70 -11.99 0.37 23.46
CA ARG A 70 -10.91 1.37 23.54
C ARG A 70 -9.55 0.75 23.84
N LYS A 71 -9.52 -0.28 24.69
CA LYS A 71 -8.30 -0.97 25.11
C LYS A 71 -7.69 -1.78 23.96
N GLN A 72 -8.51 -2.51 23.21
CA GLN A 72 -8.07 -3.29 22.06
C GLN A 72 -7.62 -2.35 20.93
N ASN A 73 -8.35 -1.25 20.71
CA ASN A 73 -7.97 -0.22 19.74
C ASN A 73 -6.65 0.47 20.11
N SER A 74 -6.39 0.78 21.39
CA SER A 74 -5.11 1.34 21.80
C SER A 74 -3.97 0.35 21.58
N ALA A 75 -4.17 -0.92 21.94
CA ALA A 75 -3.16 -1.98 21.70
C ALA A 75 -2.81 -2.12 20.21
N LEU A 76 -3.83 -2.14 19.33
CA LEU A 76 -3.62 -2.18 17.88
C LEU A 76 -2.89 -0.92 17.38
N ARG A 77 -3.27 0.27 17.85
CA ARG A 77 -2.60 1.52 17.50
C ARG A 77 -1.14 1.53 17.94
N ASP A 78 -0.85 1.03 19.14
CA ASP A 78 0.51 0.96 19.67
C ASP A 78 1.36 0.00 18.84
N CYS A 79 0.81 -1.16 18.47
CA CYS A 79 1.49 -2.11 17.58
C CYS A 79 1.83 -1.46 16.22
N LEU A 80 0.85 -0.84 15.57
CA LEU A 80 1.05 -0.18 14.27
C LEU A 80 2.05 0.98 14.36
N THR A 81 2.02 1.75 15.46
CA THR A 81 2.91 2.90 15.66
C THR A 81 4.37 2.47 15.79
N ARG A 82 4.64 1.33 16.46
CA ARG A 82 6.00 0.77 16.56
C ARG A 82 6.58 0.46 15.19
N TRP A 83 5.80 -0.17 14.31
CA TRP A 83 6.23 -0.46 12.94
C TRP A 83 6.33 0.78 12.07
N TYR A 84 5.47 1.77 12.29
CA TYR A 84 5.55 3.04 11.57
C TYR A 84 6.85 3.81 11.84
N GLN A 85 7.39 3.69 13.04
CA GLN A 85 8.67 4.31 13.44
C GLN A 85 9.90 3.50 13.03
N ASN A 86 9.72 2.29 12.49
CA ASN A 86 10.82 1.44 12.05
C ASN A 86 11.29 1.86 10.65
N GLU A 87 12.48 2.47 10.57
CA GLU A 87 13.04 2.94 9.30
C GLU A 87 13.39 1.80 8.33
N ALA A 88 13.83 0.63 8.82
CA ALA A 88 14.09 -0.53 7.96
C ALA A 88 12.81 -1.02 7.27
N PHE A 89 11.72 -1.12 8.04
CA PHE A 89 10.41 -1.50 7.52
C PHE A 89 9.86 -0.47 6.51
N LYS A 90 10.11 0.82 6.76
CA LYS A 90 9.73 1.91 5.86
C LYS A 90 10.49 1.84 4.53
N ASP A 91 11.78 1.51 4.57
CA ASP A 91 12.60 1.32 3.36
C ASP A 91 12.16 0.10 2.55
N GLU A 92 11.80 -1.00 3.20
CA GLU A 92 11.18 -2.16 2.53
C GLU A 92 9.85 -1.78 1.85
N CYS A 93 8.97 -1.08 2.56
CA CYS A 93 7.68 -0.64 2.02
C CYS A 93 7.86 0.36 0.86
N LYS A 94 8.90 1.19 0.92
CA LYS A 94 9.29 2.08 -0.18
C LYS A 94 9.78 1.29 -1.39
N ALA A 95 10.58 0.24 -1.20
CA ALA A 95 11.03 -0.63 -2.30
C ALA A 95 9.84 -1.31 -2.99
N ILE A 96 8.89 -1.84 -2.20
CA ILE A 96 7.64 -2.42 -2.72
C ILE A 96 6.87 -1.39 -3.55
N TYR A 97 6.70 -0.17 -3.04
CA TYR A 97 6.02 0.90 -3.76
C TYR A 97 6.70 1.24 -5.10
N LEU A 98 8.04 1.38 -5.08
CA LEU A 98 8.81 1.71 -6.29
C LEU A 98 8.71 0.60 -7.34
N GLN A 99 8.73 -0.67 -6.92
CA GLN A 99 8.54 -1.80 -7.80
C GLN A 99 7.15 -1.79 -8.43
N GLU A 100 6.08 -1.63 -7.63
CA GLU A 100 4.71 -1.55 -8.14
C GLU A 100 4.52 -0.41 -9.15
N ARG A 101 5.15 0.73 -8.87
CA ARG A 101 5.14 1.90 -9.75
C ARG A 101 5.91 1.64 -11.03
N SER A 102 7.09 1.03 -10.95
CA SER A 102 7.90 0.66 -12.10
C SER A 102 7.12 -0.30 -13.02
N ASP A 103 6.47 -1.30 -12.43
CA ASP A 103 5.64 -2.23 -13.20
C ASP A 103 4.44 -1.52 -13.84
N TYR A 104 3.77 -0.63 -13.11
CA TYR A 104 2.64 0.13 -13.66
C TYR A 104 3.07 1.01 -14.83
N ARG A 105 4.21 1.70 -14.71
CA ARG A 105 4.77 2.53 -15.78
C ARG A 105 5.25 1.70 -16.98
N SER A 106 5.75 0.48 -16.73
CA SER A 106 6.24 -0.43 -17.77
C SER A 106 5.14 -1.20 -18.50
N THR A 107 4.06 -1.55 -17.81
CA THR A 107 2.98 -2.41 -18.37
C THR A 107 1.69 -1.65 -18.67
N GLY A 108 1.50 -0.47 -18.09
CA GLY A 108 0.23 0.27 -18.13
C GLY A 108 -0.89 -0.35 -17.29
N ILE A 109 -0.66 -1.49 -16.62
CA ILE A 109 -1.70 -2.24 -15.92
C ILE A 109 -1.62 -1.99 -14.40
N PRO A 110 -2.67 -1.42 -13.79
CA PRO A 110 -2.72 -1.16 -12.36
C PRO A 110 -2.72 -2.45 -11.53
N LYS A 111 -2.05 -2.42 -10.36
CA LYS A 111 -1.91 -3.58 -9.45
C LYS A 111 -3.25 -4.27 -9.14
N LYS A 112 -4.33 -3.51 -8.91
CA LYS A 112 -5.67 -4.05 -8.62
C LYS A 112 -6.17 -5.02 -9.70
N HIS A 113 -5.87 -4.74 -10.97
CA HIS A 113 -6.28 -5.57 -12.10
C HIS A 113 -5.30 -6.72 -12.37
N ARG A 114 -4.08 -6.66 -11.79
CA ARG A 114 -3.12 -7.78 -11.79
C ARG A 114 -3.44 -8.83 -10.72
N VAL A 115 -3.85 -8.39 -9.52
CA VAL A 115 -4.18 -9.30 -8.40
C VAL A 115 -5.49 -10.07 -8.65
N GLN A 116 -6.41 -9.52 -9.44
CA GLN A 116 -7.70 -10.17 -9.75
C GLN A 116 -7.59 -11.30 -10.79
N LYS A 117 -6.41 -11.48 -11.42
CA LYS A 117 -6.18 -12.49 -12.47
C LYS A 117 -5.31 -13.68 -12.02
N MET A 118 -5.12 -13.85 -10.70
CA MET A 118 -4.49 -15.04 -10.11
C MET A 118 -5.49 -15.79 -9.25
#